data_AF-A0A2A2RAX7-F1
#
_entry.id   AF-A0A2A2RAX7-F1
#
_cell.length_a   1.000
_cell.length_b   1.000
_cell.length_c   1.000
_cell.angle_alpha   90.00
_cell.angle_beta   90.00
_cell.angle_gamma   90.00
#
_symmetry.space_group_name_H-M   'P 1'
#
loop_
_entity.id
_entity.type
_entity.pdbx_description
1 polymer ?
#
loop_
_entity_poly.entity_id
_entity_poly.type
_entity_poly.pdbx_seq_one_letter_code
_entity_poly.pdbx_strand_id
1 'polypeptide(L)' 'MLVIRRLVDRRRAYTALLLPGEPPRVFPTSDHEHARILQIYKQDRPYDGIVNDFTELPDAPAPARRSSKAR' A
#
# COMPACT_ATOMS: atom_id res chain seq x y z
N MET A 1 9.01 -7.03 5.01
CA MET A 1 8.09 -6.32 4.09
C MET A 1 7.59 -5.07 4.80
N LEU A 2 7.92 -3.89 4.31
CA LEU A 2 7.43 -2.62 4.86
C LEU A 2 6.01 -2.39 4.35
N VAL A 3 5.07 -2.08 5.24
CA VAL A 3 3.71 -1.70 4.86
C VAL A 3 3.51 -0.24 5.22
N ILE A 4 3.04 0.55 4.26
CA ILE A 4 2.71 1.97 4.45
C ILE A 4 1.20 2.11 4.27
N ARG A 5 0.52 2.62 5.30
CA ARG A 5 -0.94 2.83 5.25
C ARG A 5 -1.28 4.29 5.51
N ARG A 6 -2.32 4.74 4.81
CA ARG A 6 -2.99 6.00 5.09
C ARG A 6 -4.10 5.76 6.11
N LEU A 7 -4.09 6.52 7.18
CA LEU A 7 -5.15 6.53 8.19
C LEU A 7 -5.79 7.91 8.17
N VAL A 8 -7.11 7.96 8.36
CA VAL A 8 -7.87 9.21 8.38
C VAL A 8 -8.84 9.15 9.55
N ASP A 9 -8.84 10.20 10.36
CA ASP A 9 -9.89 10.44 11.36
C ASP A 9 -10.83 11.56 10.87
N ARG A 10 -11.76 12.01 11.73
CA ARG A 10 -12.72 13.07 11.34
C ARG A 10 -12.09 14.43 11.02
N ARG A 11 -10.82 14.65 11.38
CA ARG A 11 -10.16 15.97 11.36
C ARG A 11 -8.78 15.97 10.69
N ARG A 12 -8.09 14.83 10.62
CA ARG A 12 -6.67 14.72 10.24
C ARG A 12 -6.40 13.41 9.50
N ALA A 13 -5.41 13.47 8.62
CA ALA A 13 -4.82 12.31 7.99
C ALA A 13 -3.45 12.00 8.62
N TYR A 14 -3.09 10.73 8.60
CA TYR A 14 -1.87 10.19 9.16
C TYR A 14 -1.28 9.18 8.20
N THR A 15 0.03 9.01 8.29
CA THR A 15 0.75 7.89 7.67
C THR A 15 1.24 6.96 8.76
N ALA A 16 1.00 5.67 8.58
CA ALA A 16 1.53 4.60 9.42
C ALA A 16 2.59 3.81 8.65
N LEU A 17 3.78 3.70 9.23
CA LEU A 17 4.84 2.81 8.78
C LEU A 17 4.85 1.57 9.67
N LEU A 18 4.66 0.40 9.07
CA LEU A 18 4.58 -0.87 9.78
C LEU A 18 5.74 -1.76 9.33
N LEU A 19 6.68 -2.01 10.25
CA LEU A 19 7.77 -2.95 10.07
C LEU A 19 7.52 -4.20 10.93
N PRO A 20 7.74 -5.42 10.41
CA PRO A 20 7.60 -6.64 11.19
C PRO A 20 8.55 -6.63 12.40
N GLY A 21 8.00 -6.84 13.60
CA GLY A 21 8.78 -6.88 14.85
C GLY A 21 9.05 -5.52 15.48
N GLU A 22 8.66 -4.41 14.84
CA GLU A 22 8.77 -3.07 15.42
C GLU A 22 7.40 -2.47 15.75
N PRO A 23 7.29 -1.62 16.78
CA PRO A 23 6.10 -0.83 17.02
C PRO A 23 5.74 0.03 15.80
N PRO A 24 4.44 0.16 15.44
CA PRO A 24 4.02 1.02 14.34
C PRO A 24 4.44 2.47 14.56
N ARG A 25 5.01 3.11 13.54
CA ARG A 25 5.32 4.54 13.56
C ARG A 25 4.20 5.29 12.85
N VAL A 26 3.39 6.03 13.62
CA VAL A 26 2.24 6.77 13.11
C VAL A 26 2.45 8.26 13.34
N PHE A 27 2.30 9.07 12.29
CA PHE A 27 2.48 10.51 12.37
C PHE A 27 1.53 11.24 11.42
N PRO A 28 1.08 12.46 11.77
CA PRO A 28 0.16 13.22 10.94
C PRO A 28 0.83 13.60 9.61
N THR A 29 0.07 13.49 8.51
CA THR A 29 0.54 13.81 7.16
C THR A 29 -0.61 14.30 6.30
N SER A 30 -0.35 15.29 5.46
CA SER A 30 -1.20 15.66 4.32
C SER A 30 -1.13 14.62 3.18
N ASP A 31 -1.99 14.78 2.18
CA ASP A 31 -2.04 13.97 0.95
C ASP A 31 -0.74 14.05 0.17
N HIS A 32 -0.20 15.26 0.05
CA HIS A 32 1.07 15.51 -0.62
C HIS A 32 2.23 14.82 0.11
N GLU A 33 2.29 14.94 1.44
CA GLU A 33 3.34 14.28 2.25
C GLU A 33 3.22 12.76 2.17
N HIS A 34 2.00 12.22 2.25
CA HIS A 34 1.78 10.78 2.10
C HIS A 34 2.24 10.28 0.73
N ALA A 35 1.86 10.95 -0.36
CA ALA A 35 2.30 10.60 -1.71
C ALA A 35 3.83 10.67 -1.84
N ARG A 36 4.47 11.68 -1.22
CA ARG A 36 5.92 11.81 -1.22
C ARG A 36 6.60 10.68 -0.43
N ILE A 37 6.02 10.24 0.68
CA ILE A 37 6.50 9.09 1.45
C ILE A 37 6.43 7.82 0.59
N LEU A 38 5.32 7.57 -0.11
CA LEU A 38 5.21 6.42 -1.02
C LEU A 38 6.29 6.45 -2.10
N GLN A 39 6.61 7.61 -2.67
CA GLN A 39 7.69 7.75 -3.65
C GLN A 39 9.08 7.43 -3.07
N ILE A 40 9.38 7.90 -1.86
CA ILE A 40 10.67 7.65 -1.20
C ILE A 40 10.87 6.15 -0.99
N TYR A 41 9.83 5.45 -0.55
CA TYR A 41 9.85 4.00 -0.34
C TYR A 41 9.51 3.18 -1.60
N LYS A 42 9.34 3.84 -2.75
CA LYS A 42 9.04 3.22 -4.03
C LYS A 42 7.81 2.30 -3.97
N GLN A 43 6.77 2.75 -3.27
CA GLN A 43 5.46 2.11 -3.12
C GLN A 43 4.36 2.82 -3.93
N ASP A 44 4.70 3.84 -4.72
CA ASP A 44 3.73 4.66 -5.47
C ASP A 44 3.39 4.10 -6.87
N ARG A 45 4.26 3.26 -7.43
CA ARG A 45 4.13 2.69 -8.78
C ARG A 45 5.02 1.45 -8.94
N PRO A 46 4.93 0.72 -10.06
CA PRO A 46 5.91 -0.33 -10.36
C PRO A 46 7.31 0.25 -10.50
N TYR A 47 8.29 -0.40 -9.88
CA TYR A 47 9.71 -0.10 -10.07
C TYR A 47 10.45 -1.37 -10.41
N ASP A 48 11.39 -1.26 -11.35
CA ASP A 48 12.23 -2.39 -11.76
C ASP A 48 13.12 -2.87 -10.59
N GLY A 49 13.18 -4.19 -10.42
CA GLY A 49 13.94 -4.83 -9.34
C GLY A 49 13.41 -4.62 -7.93
N ILE A 50 12.20 -4.09 -7.74
CA ILE A 50 11.62 -3.81 -6.42
C ILE A 50 10.30 -4.51 -6.25
N VAL A 51 10.20 -5.29 -5.17
CA VAL A 51 8.96 -5.95 -4.76
C VAL A 51 8.10 -4.97 -3.97
N ASN A 52 6.95 -4.60 -4.52
CA ASN A 52 5.94 -3.75 -3.90
C ASN A 52 4.52 -4.20 -4.29
N ASP A 53 3.50 -3.43 -3.89
CA ASP A 53 2.09 -3.74 -4.18
C ASP A 53 1.74 -3.84 -5.68
N PHE A 54 2.61 -3.36 -6.58
CA PHE A 54 2.46 -3.46 -8.03
C PHE A 54 3.23 -4.61 -8.66
N THR A 55 4.04 -5.33 -7.88
CA THR A 55 4.73 -6.52 -8.34
C THR A 55 3.74 -7.69 -8.29
N GLU A 56 3.33 -8.16 -9.46
CA GLU A 56 2.61 -9.44 -9.53
C GLU A 56 3.55 -10.55 -9.04
N LEU A 57 3.20 -11.14 -7.90
CA LEU A 57 3.90 -12.33 -7.42
C LEU A 57 3.53 -13.49 -8.37
N PRO A 58 4.51 -14.26 -8.88
CA PRO A 58 4.27 -15.34 -9.85
C PRO A 58 3.29 -16.44 -9.40
N ASP A 59 2.86 -16.46 -8.13
CA ASP A 59 2.03 -17.50 -7.53
C ASP A 59 0.67 -17.01 -6.98
N ALA A 60 0.23 -15.79 -7.30
CA ALA A 60 -1.13 -15.37 -6.93
C ALA A 60 -2.16 -16.19 -7.75
N PRO A 61 -3.04 -17.00 -7.13
CA PRO A 61 -4.03 -17.75 -7.88
C PRO A 61 -4.92 -16.77 -8.65
N ALA A 62 -5.06 -17.01 -9.96
CA ALA A 62 -5.86 -16.17 -10.84
C ALA A 62 -7.25 -15.92 -10.22
N PRO A 63 -7.75 -14.67 -10.21
CA PRO A 63 -9.05 -14.38 -9.64
C PRO A 63 -10.11 -15.25 -10.31
N ALA A 64 -10.86 -16.01 -9.51
CA ALA A 64 -11.87 -16.94 -10.02
C ALA A 64 -12.83 -16.19 -10.97
N ARG A 65 -12.86 -16.60 -12.25
CA ARG A 65 -13.78 -16.06 -13.26
C ARG A 65 -15.19 -16.15 -12.69
N ARG A 66 -15.78 -15.00 -12.37
CA ARG A 66 -17.22 -14.91 -12.06
C ARG A 66 -17.97 -15.31 -13.32
N SER A 67 -18.64 -16.46 -13.29
CA SER A 67 -19.60 -16.82 -14.33
C SER A 67 -20.76 -15.83 -14.26
N SER A 68 -20.88 -14.99 -15.28
CA SER A 68 -22.09 -14.23 -15.52
C SER A 68 -23.20 -15.22 -15.88
N LYS A 69 -24.06 -15.55 -14.91
CA LYS A 69 -25.38 -16.09 -15.24
C LYS A 69 -26.18 -14.95 -15.87
N ALA A 70 -26.21 -14.95 -17.21
CA ALA A 70 -27.24 -14.24 -17.96
C ALA A 70 -28.61 -14.83 -17.58
N ARG A 71 -29.58 -13.95 -17.34
CA ARG A 71 -30.98 -14.28 -17.07
C ARG A 71 -31.82 -13.85 -18.25
#